data_AF-A0A8T4KSB2-F1
#
_entry.id   AF-A0A8T4KSB2-F1
#
_cell.length_a   1.000
_cell.length_b   1.000
_cell.length_c   1.000
_cell.angle_alpha   90.00
_cell.angle_beta   90.00
_cell.angle_gamma   90.00
#
_symmetry.space_group_name_H-M   'P 1'
#
loop_
_entity.id
_entity.type
_entity.pdbx_description
1 polymer ?
#
loop_
_entity_poly.entity_id
_entity_poly.type
_entity_poly.pdbx_seq_one_letter_code
_entity_poly.pdbx_strand_id
1 'polypeptide(L)'
;MISRTKLVQLKGFLKKQKYIKLVYLFGSSARNEEGPLSDIDIAVFLDKKLSKLQRHQKHLFLIKEFIEQDYTIRSAVERNFQLASTRDSRYLPELNFPCL
;
A
#
# COMPACT_ATOMS: atom_id res chain seq x y z
N MET A 1 6.67 11.96 -14.42
CA MET A 1 5.46 12.79 -14.27
C MET A 1 4.35 11.90 -13.74
N ILE A 2 3.98 12.06 -12.48
CA ILE A 2 2.79 11.36 -11.96
C ILE A 2 1.60 11.96 -12.70
N SER A 3 0.93 11.18 -13.52
CA SER A 3 -0.27 11.71 -14.19
C SER A 3 -1.29 12.07 -13.11
N ARG A 4 -2.00 13.20 -13.27
CA ARG A 4 -3.12 13.58 -12.39
C ARG A 4 -4.06 12.40 -12.09
N THR A 5 -4.19 11.48 -13.03
CA THR A 5 -4.95 10.23 -12.91
C THR A 5 -4.46 9.34 -11.75
N LYS A 6 -3.15 9.17 -11.55
CA LYS A 6 -2.60 8.35 -10.45
C LYS A 6 -2.91 8.96 -9.07
N LEU A 7 -2.81 10.29 -8.91
CA LEU A 7 -3.18 10.96 -7.66
C LEU A 7 -4.67 10.85 -7.36
N VAL A 8 -5.52 10.93 -8.38
CA VAL A 8 -6.97 10.72 -8.23
C VAL A 8 -7.30 9.29 -7.81
N GLN A 9 -6.65 8.29 -8.42
CA GLN A 9 -6.80 6.88 -8.04
C GLN A 9 -6.35 6.64 -6.60
N LEU A 10 -5.18 7.15 -6.22
CA LEU A 10 -4.66 7.07 -4.85
C LEU A 10 -5.62 7.70 -3.83
N LYS A 11 -6.13 8.90 -4.12
CA LYS A 11 -7.12 9.57 -3.26
C LYS A 11 -8.40 8.73 -3.13
N GLY A 12 -8.87 8.14 -4.23
CA GLY A 12 -10.01 7.24 -4.24
C GLY A 12 -9.79 5.98 -3.41
N PHE A 13 -8.61 5.36 -3.54
CA PHE A 13 -8.22 4.19 -2.75
C PHE A 13 -8.18 4.50 -1.25
N LEU A 14 -7.48 5.56 -0.84
CA LEU A 14 -7.32 5.92 0.57
C LEU A 14 -8.66 6.30 1.21
N LYS A 15 -9.56 6.97 0.48
CA LYS A 15 -10.92 7.30 0.96
C LYS A 15 -11.77 6.07 1.30
N LYS A 16 -11.54 4.93 0.67
CA LYS A 16 -12.28 3.69 0.95
C LYS A 16 -11.88 3.05 2.28
N GLN A 17 -10.70 3.40 2.82
CA GLN A 17 -10.14 2.80 4.01
C GLN A 17 -10.66 3.50 5.28
N LYS A 18 -11.77 3.01 5.84
CA LYS A 18 -12.44 3.64 7.01
C LYS A 18 -11.56 3.78 8.27
N TYR A 19 -10.50 2.99 8.36
CA TYR A 19 -9.54 3.00 9.46
C TYR A 19 -8.46 4.08 9.32
N ILE A 20 -8.42 4.79 8.20
CA ILE A 20 -7.58 5.98 8.00
C ILE A 20 -8.36 7.21 8.48
N LYS A 21 -7.75 8.01 9.36
CA LYS A 21 -8.33 9.26 9.87
C LYS A 21 -7.77 10.49 9.18
N LEU A 22 -6.51 10.44 8.75
CA LEU A 22 -5.85 11.52 8.05
C LEU A 22 -4.83 10.96 7.07
N VAL A 23 -4.69 11.64 5.94
CA VAL A 23 -3.63 11.41 4.97
C VAL A 23 -2.98 12.76 4.69
N TYR A 24 -1.65 12.79 4.66
CA TYR A 24 -0.88 13.95 4.27
C TYR A 24 0.10 13.57 3.16
N LEU A 25 0.11 14.36 2.09
CA LEU A 25 1.03 14.22 0.96
C LEU A 25 2.19 15.20 1.15
N PHE A 26 3.42 14.71 1.04
CA PHE A 26 4.64 15.48 1.17
C PHE A 26 5.42 15.52 -0.15
N GLY A 27 6.55 16.24 -0.12
CA GLY A 27 7.54 16.20 -1.19
C GLY A 27 7.19 17.08 -2.38
N SER A 28 7.92 16.87 -3.48
CA SER A 28 7.76 17.62 -4.73
C SER A 28 6.35 17.44 -5.30
N SER A 29 5.77 16.25 -5.17
CA SER A 29 4.39 15.93 -5.56
C SER A 29 3.34 16.82 -4.85
N ALA A 30 3.59 17.25 -3.62
CA ALA A 30 2.69 18.16 -2.91
C ALA A 30 2.82 19.62 -3.38
N ARG A 31 4.00 19.99 -3.90
CA ARG A 31 4.32 21.35 -4.37
C ARG A 31 4.11 21.54 -5.87
N ASN A 32 3.69 20.50 -6.60
CA ASN A 32 3.66 20.47 -8.06
C ASN A 32 5.05 20.68 -8.70
N GLU A 33 6.09 20.22 -8.02
CA GLU A 33 7.49 20.30 -8.47
C GLU A 33 8.03 18.91 -8.90
N GLU A 34 7.15 17.92 -9.13
CA GLU A 34 7.57 16.56 -9.45
C GLU A 34 8.24 16.43 -10.84
N GLY A 35 9.38 15.74 -10.87
CA GLY A 35 10.10 15.35 -12.08
C GLY A 35 9.76 13.93 -12.57
N PRO A 36 10.39 13.46 -13.66
CA PRO A 36 10.21 12.10 -14.17
C PRO A 36 10.50 10.98 -13.16
N LEU A 37 11.44 11.21 -12.24
CA LEU A 37 11.89 10.25 -11.22
C LEU A 37 11.42 10.60 -9.80
N SER A 38 10.47 11.53 -9.65
CA SER A 38 10.00 11.90 -8.32
C SER A 38 9.12 10.82 -7.71
N ASP A 39 9.44 10.46 -6.47
CA ASP A 39 8.64 9.57 -5.62
C ASP A 39 7.44 10.28 -5.01
N ILE A 40 6.55 9.50 -4.37
CA ILE A 40 5.39 10.00 -3.62
C ILE A 40 5.57 9.68 -2.14
N ASP A 41 5.70 10.71 -1.32
CA ASP A 41 5.78 10.59 0.12
C ASP A 41 4.41 10.82 0.78
N ILE A 42 3.89 9.81 1.48
CA ILE A 42 2.56 9.88 2.12
C ILE A 42 2.69 9.49 3.58
N ALA A 43 2.19 10.33 4.50
CA ALA A 43 1.90 9.89 5.86
C ALA A 43 0.42 9.55 6.00
N VAL A 44 0.15 8.47 6.72
CA VAL A 44 -1.21 8.00 7.02
C VAL A 44 -1.38 7.89 8.52
N PHE A 45 -2.40 8.57 9.05
CA PHE A 45 -2.79 8.46 10.45
C PHE A 45 -3.94 7.48 10.58
N LEU A 46 -3.70 6.36 11.26
CA LEU A 46 -4.68 5.30 11.47
C LEU A 46 -5.48 5.54 12.76
N ASP A 47 -6.69 4.99 12.81
CA ASP A 47 -7.56 5.07 13.98
C ASP A 47 -6.85 4.54 15.24
N LYS A 48 -6.87 5.32 16.32
CA LYS A 48 -6.27 4.97 17.62
C LYS A 48 -6.94 3.75 18.27
N LYS A 49 -8.16 3.40 17.86
CA LYS A 49 -8.85 2.18 18.30
C LYS A 49 -8.16 0.90 17.85
N LEU A 50 -7.30 0.98 16.83
CA LEU A 50 -6.55 -0.19 16.36
C LEU A 50 -5.40 -0.55 17.30
N SER A 51 -5.29 -1.83 17.61
CA SER A 51 -4.13 -2.39 18.31
C SER A 51 -2.85 -2.18 17.51
N LYS A 52 -1.68 -2.31 18.16
CA LYS A 52 -0.38 -2.20 17.49
C LYS A 52 -0.25 -3.19 16.33
N LEU A 53 -0.71 -4.44 16.53
CA LEU A 53 -0.69 -5.48 15.50
C LEU A 53 -1.61 -5.13 14.33
N GLN A 54 -2.84 -4.69 14.62
CA GLN A 54 -3.78 -4.27 13.57
C GLN A 54 -3.24 -3.09 12.77
N ARG A 55 -2.62 -2.09 13.43
CA ARG A 55 -1.96 -0.97 12.72
C ARG A 55 -0.85 -1.45 11.81
N HIS A 56 -0.01 -2.37 12.28
CA HIS A 56 1.06 -2.95 11.47
C HIS A 56 0.53 -3.72 10.25
N GLN A 57 -0.49 -4.57 10.45
CA GLN A 57 -1.14 -5.31 9.37
C GLN A 57 -1.78 -4.37 8.33
N LYS A 58 -2.48 -3.32 8.78
CA LYS A 58 -3.07 -2.32 7.88
C LYS A 58 -2.01 -1.53 7.13
N HIS A 59 -0.88 -1.21 7.77
CA HIS A 59 0.24 -0.56 7.10
C HIS A 59 0.82 -1.43 5.97
N LEU A 60 1.09 -2.71 6.23
CA LEU A 60 1.55 -3.65 5.22
C LEU A 60 0.54 -3.81 4.08
N PHE A 61 -0.75 -3.90 4.42
CA PHE A 61 -1.83 -3.96 3.43
C PHE A 61 -1.85 -2.72 2.53
N LEU A 62 -1.77 -1.52 3.10
CA LEU A 62 -1.75 -0.27 2.32
C LEU A 62 -0.57 -0.21 1.34
N ILE A 63 0.63 -0.63 1.78
CA ILE A 63 1.82 -0.70 0.92
C ILE A 63 1.59 -1.70 -0.22
N LYS A 64 1.13 -2.91 0.10
CA LYS A 64 0.87 -3.96 -0.88
C LYS A 64 -0.12 -3.48 -1.95
N GLU A 65 -1.27 -3.00 -1.53
CA GLU A 65 -2.32 -2.53 -2.44
C GLU A 65 -1.84 -1.36 -3.30
N PHE A 66 -1.08 -0.43 -2.72
CA PHE A 66 -0.53 0.70 -3.47
C PHE A 66 0.41 0.26 -4.58
N ILE A 67 1.24 -0.76 -4.30
CA ILE A 67 2.15 -1.35 -5.28
C ILE A 67 1.37 -2.12 -6.38
N GLU A 68 0.29 -2.81 -6.02
CA GLU A 68 -0.53 -3.59 -6.96
C GLU A 68 -1.41 -2.73 -7.89
N GLN A 69 -1.61 -1.45 -7.59
CA GLN A 69 -2.28 -0.50 -8.50
C GLN A 69 -1.44 -0.19 -9.77
N ASP A 70 -0.15 -0.56 -9.79
CA ASP A 70 0.70 -0.48 -10.98
C ASP A 70 0.82 -1.88 -11.62
N TYR A 71 0.13 -2.10 -12.75
CA TYR A 71 0.05 -3.41 -13.44
C TYR A 71 1.43 -4.04 -13.71
N THR A 72 2.43 -3.20 -13.99
CA THR A 72 3.82 -3.62 -14.22
C THR A 72 4.50 -4.11 -12.94
N ILE A 73 4.16 -3.56 -11.78
CA ILE A 73 4.72 -4.02 -10.50
C ILE A 73 3.96 -5.24 -9.99
N ARG A 74 2.63 -5.30 -10.21
CA ARG A 74 1.81 -6.49 -9.88
C ARG A 74 2.39 -7.77 -10.47
N SER A 75 2.75 -7.76 -11.75
CA SER A 75 3.37 -8.92 -12.42
C SER A 75 4.80 -9.24 -11.94
N ALA A 76 5.53 -8.28 -11.37
CA ALA A 76 6.83 -8.51 -10.73
C ALA A 76 6.69 -9.07 -9.30
N VAL A 77 5.72 -8.57 -8.54
CA VAL A 77 5.39 -9.03 -7.18
C VAL A 77 4.81 -10.43 -7.22
N GLU A 78 3.88 -10.74 -8.12
CA GLU A 78 3.33 -12.09 -8.30
C GLU A 78 4.44 -13.10 -8.63
N ARG A 79 5.37 -12.75 -9.52
CA ARG A 79 6.55 -13.57 -9.83
C ARG A 79 7.44 -13.78 -8.61
N ASN A 80 7.74 -12.73 -7.85
CA ASN A 80 8.58 -12.84 -6.65
C ASN A 80 7.88 -13.59 -5.51
N PHE A 81 6.55 -13.50 -5.41
CA PHE A 81 5.75 -14.25 -4.44
C PHE A 81 5.72 -15.75 -4.79
N GLN A 82 5.59 -16.10 -6.07
CA GLN A 82 5.75 -17.48 -6.53
C GLN A 82 7.18 -18.02 -6.30
N LEU A 83 8.20 -17.20 -6.54
CA LEU A 83 9.59 -17.55 -6.23
C LEU A 83 9.84 -17.70 -4.71
N ALA A 84 9.16 -16.94 -3.86
CA ALA A 84 9.22 -17.09 -2.41
C ALA A 84 8.50 -18.38 -1.95
N SER A 85 7.36 -18.71 -2.56
CA SER A 85 6.62 -19.95 -2.26
C SER A 85 7.35 -21.24 -2.68
N THR A 86 8.30 -21.13 -3.60
CA THR A 86 9.11 -22.28 -4.07
C THR A 86 10.43 -22.44 -3.32
N ARG A 87 10.83 -21.49 -2.47
CA ARG A 87 12.16 -21.47 -1.82
C ARG A 87 12.20 -21.73 -0.32
N ASP A 88 11.08 -21.90 0.38
CA ASP A 88 11.15 -22.31 1.79
C ASP A 88 9.86 -23.03 2.24
N SER A 89 9.94 -24.35 2.47
CA SER A 89 8.84 -25.15 3.04
C SER A 89 8.64 -24.90 4.55
N ARG A 90 9.09 -23.75 5.08
CA ARG A 90 9.04 -23.42 6.52
C ARG A 90 8.29 -22.12 6.84
N TYR A 91 7.73 -21.45 5.84
CA TYR A 91 6.82 -20.32 6.05
C TYR A 91 5.47 -20.60 5.38
N LEU A 92 4.60 -21.30 6.09
CA LEU A 92 3.17 -21.09 5.97
C LEU A 92 2.75 -20.17 7.12
N PRO A 93 2.14 -19.01 6.85
CA PRO A 93 1.01 -18.60 7.63
C PRO A 93 -0.21 -18.92 6.78
N GLU A 94 -0.92 -19.97 7.19
CA GLU A 94 -2.28 -20.19 6.77
C GLU A 94 -3.06 -18.87 6.85
N LEU A 95 -3.48 -18.34 5.71
CA LEU A 95 -4.55 -17.36 5.65
C LEU A 95 -5.86 -18.11 5.91
N ASN A 96 -5.99 -18.61 7.13
CA ASN A 96 -7.23 -19.13 7.65
C ASN A 96 -8.05 -17.91 8.07
N PHE A 97 -8.96 -17.47 7.20
CA PHE A 97 -10.05 -16.60 7.59
C PHE A 97 -11.25 -17.47 8.01
N PRO A 98 -11.29 -17.90 9.29
CA PRO A 98 -12.57 -17.97 9.97
C PRO A 98 -12.53 -17.28 11.34
N CYS A 99 -13.75 -17.01 11.82
CA CYS A 99 -14.18 -16.38 13.07
C CYS A 99 -14.44 -14.88 12.97
N LEU A 100 -15.62 -14.35 13.32
CA LEU A 100 -16.89 -14.89 13.85
C LEU A 100 -17.98 -13.85 13.51
#